data_AF-A0A366MCV7-F1
#
_entry.id   AF-A0A366MCV7-F1
#
_cell.length_a   1.000
_cell.length_b   1.000
_cell.length_c   1.000
_cell.angle_alpha   90.00
_cell.angle_beta   90.00
_cell.angle_gamma   90.00
#
_symmetry.space_group_name_H-M   'P 1'
#
loop_
_entity.id
_entity.type
_entity.pdbx_description
1 polymer ?
#
loop_
_entity_poly.entity_id
_entity_poly.type
_entity_poly.pdbx_seq_one_letter_code
_entity_poly.pdbx_strand_id
1 'polypeptide(L)'
;MKIKITKEGSYIFSGNIPLYKETMVCDKEKIKSGETYALCRCGKSSNKPFCDGSPINYNFDGTELSELASKKIYKESLTVFETDSFI
;
A
#
# COMPACT_ATOMS: atom_id res chain seq x y z
N MET A 1 -2.63 4.98 -13.21
CA MET A 1 -2.21 4.87 -11.80
C MET A 1 -3.38 4.35 -10.98
N LYS A 2 -3.23 3.18 -10.35
CA LYS A 2 -4.22 2.56 -9.47
C LYS A 2 -3.54 2.23 -8.15
N ILE A 3 -4.23 2.49 -7.04
CA ILE A 3 -3.76 2.13 -5.70
C ILE A 3 -4.88 1.31 -5.06
N LYS A 4 -4.57 0.06 -4.72
CA LYS A 4 -5.47 -0.87 -4.06
C LYS A 4 -5.04 -1.02 -2.60
N ILE A 5 -6.00 -0.89 -1.69
CA ILE A 5 -5.79 -1.08 -0.25
C ILE A 5 -6.33 -2.47 0.09
N THR A 6 -5.50 -3.35 0.66
CA THR A 6 -5.96 -4.67 1.11
C THR A 6 -6.34 -4.66 2.59
N LYS A 7 -7.32 -5.49 2.97
CA LYS A 7 -7.65 -5.79 4.38
C LYS A 7 -6.43 -6.39 5.10
N GLU A 8 -5.66 -7.16 4.35
CA GLU A 8 -4.37 -7.76 4.70
C GLU A 8 -3.21 -6.75 4.89
N GLY A 9 -3.50 -5.44 4.90
CA GLY A 9 -2.55 -4.44 5.39
C GLY A 9 -1.40 -4.09 4.44
N SER A 10 -1.59 -4.22 3.13
CA SER A 10 -0.64 -3.72 2.14
C SER A 10 -1.30 -2.72 1.20
N TYR A 11 -0.52 -1.74 0.74
CA TYR A 11 -0.90 -0.85 -0.36
C TYR A 11 -0.30 -1.39 -1.66
N ILE A 12 -1.14 -1.73 -2.62
CA ILE A 12 -0.70 -2.22 -3.93
C ILE A 12 -0.80 -1.07 -4.92
N PHE A 13 0.33 -0.69 -5.51
CA PHE A 13 0.45 0.33 -6.53
C PHE A 13 0.56 -0.35 -7.88
N SER A 14 -0.22 0.09 -8.87
CA SER A 14 -0.15 -0.40 -10.25
C SER A 14 -0.14 0.76 -11.26
N GLY A 15 0.74 0.67 -12.25
CA GLY A 15 0.82 1.58 -13.39
C GLY A 15 2.06 2.48 -13.40
N ASN A 16 3.24 1.90 -13.17
CA ASN A 16 4.55 2.56 -13.31
C ASN A 16 4.70 3.86 -12.50
N ILE A 17 4.35 3.80 -11.22
CA ILE A 17 4.41 4.96 -10.33
C ILE A 17 5.83 5.05 -9.75
N PRO A 18 6.58 6.15 -10.00
CA PRO A 18 7.95 6.28 -9.51
C PRO A 18 7.96 6.52 -7.99
N LEU A 19 8.82 5.80 -7.28
CA LEU A 19 9.08 6.01 -5.85
C LEU A 19 10.32 6.87 -5.64
N TYR A 20 10.25 7.77 -4.66
CA TYR A 20 11.37 8.60 -4.24
C TYR A 20 11.60 8.45 -2.74
N LYS A 21 12.86 8.40 -2.34
CA LYS A 21 13.31 8.50 -0.96
C LYS A 21 13.71 9.94 -0.71
N GLU A 22 13.10 10.56 0.28
CA GLU A 22 13.48 11.87 0.78
C GLU A 22 14.10 11.69 2.16
N THR A 23 15.23 12.35 2.40
CA THR A 23 15.89 12.37 3.71
C THR A 23 15.82 13.78 4.30
N MET A 24 16.21 13.93 5.58
CA MET A 24 16.25 15.26 6.23
C MET A 24 17.25 16.22 5.56
N VAL A 25 18.19 15.67 4.78
CA VAL A 25 19.04 16.41 3.83
C VAL A 25 18.28 16.47 2.52
N CYS A 26 18.27 17.61 1.83
CA CYS A 26 17.45 17.92 0.64
C CYS A 26 17.62 16.98 -0.58
N ASP A 27 18.25 15.82 -0.42
CA ASP A 27 18.47 14.80 -1.42
C ASP A 27 17.20 13.95 -1.63
N LYS A 28 16.78 13.92 -2.89
CA LYS A 28 15.67 13.10 -3.39
C LYS A 28 16.22 12.01 -4.29
N GLU A 29 16.25 10.78 -3.79
CA GLU A 29 16.76 9.62 -4.53
C GLU A 29 15.61 8.83 -5.15
N LYS A 30 15.68 8.54 -6.45
CA LYS A 30 14.68 7.70 -7.12
C LYS A 30 14.93 6.23 -6.79
N ILE A 31 13.96 5.57 -6.15
CA ILE A 31 14.02 4.14 -5.89
C ILE A 31 13.50 3.38 -7.11
N LYS A 32 14.12 2.23 -7.40
CA LYS A 32 13.64 1.30 -8.43
C LYS A 32 12.30 0.68 -7.98
N SER A 33 11.20 1.18 -8.52
CA SER A 33 9.87 0.58 -8.42
C SER A 33 9.51 -0.13 -9.73
N GLY A 34 8.91 -1.32 -9.64
CA GLY A 34 8.37 -2.03 -10.79
C GLY A 34 7.04 -1.43 -11.25
N GLU A 35 6.43 -2.03 -12.28
CA GLU A 35 5.11 -1.62 -12.76
C GLU A 35 4.03 -1.79 -11.69
N THR A 36 4.17 -2.83 -10.87
CA THR A 36 3.35 -3.08 -9.68
C THR A 36 4.25 -3.34 -8.49
N TYR A 37 3.96 -2.72 -7.34
CA TYR A 37 4.69 -2.93 -6.09
C TYR A 37 3.77 -2.78 -4.87
N ALA A 38 4.16 -3.40 -3.76
CA ALA A 38 3.42 -3.35 -2.51
C ALA A 38 4.20 -2.56 -1.44
N LEU A 39 3.53 -1.62 -0.77
CA LEU A 39 4.07 -0.91 0.39
C LEU A 39 3.47 -1.44 1.69
N CYS A 40 4.31 -1.54 2.71
CA CYS A 40 3.92 -1.99 4.03
C CYS A 40 3.03 -0.95 4.71
N ARG A 41 1.85 -1.37 5.18
CA ARG A 41 0.97 -0.56 6.04
C ARG A 41 0.95 -1.07 7.48
N CYS A 42 1.24 -2.35 7.72
CA CYS A 42 1.18 -2.97 9.05
C CYS A 42 2.38 -2.67 9.96
N GLY A 43 3.45 -2.06 9.44
CA GLY A 43 4.67 -1.74 10.20
C GLY A 43 5.57 -2.93 10.54
N LYS A 44 5.19 -4.16 10.20
CA LYS A 44 5.94 -5.38 10.54
C LYS A 44 6.99 -5.78 9.51
N SER A 45 6.94 -5.25 8.30
CA SER A 45 7.93 -5.62 7.28
C SER A 45 9.36 -5.31 7.74
N SER A 46 10.28 -6.24 7.51
CA SER A 46 11.71 -6.06 7.65
C SER A 46 12.31 -5.28 6.47
N ASN A 47 11.62 -5.23 5.32
CA ASN A 47 12.06 -4.55 4.09
C ASN A 47 11.30 -3.24 3.83
N LYS A 48 11.11 -2.42 4.87
CA LYS A 48 10.42 -1.12 4.72
C LYS A 48 11.12 -0.24 3.69
N PRO A 49 10.38 0.51 2.85
CA PRO A 49 8.92 0.74 2.89
C PRO A 49 8.08 -0.34 2.18
N PHE A 50 8.71 -1.33 1.57
CA PHE A 50 8.02 -2.38 0.82
C PHE A 50 7.36 -3.39 1.75
N CYS A 51 6.36 -4.09 1.24
CA CYS A 51 5.80 -5.26 1.92
C CYS A 51 6.62 -6.50 1.55
N ASP A 52 6.95 -7.33 2.54
CA ASP A 52 7.67 -8.60 2.40
C ASP A 52 6.78 -9.83 2.66
N GLY A 53 5.46 -9.65 2.78
CA GLY A 53 4.54 -10.73 3.09
C GLY A 53 4.56 -11.18 4.55
N SER A 54 5.16 -10.39 5.46
CA SER A 54 5.12 -10.66 6.90
C SER A 54 3.69 -10.99 7.37
N PRO A 55 3.48 -12.15 8.03
CA PRO A 55 2.14 -12.60 8.37
C PRO A 55 1.37 -11.60 9.23
N ILE A 56 0.09 -11.42 8.91
CA ILE A 56 -0.88 -10.52 9.56
C ILE A 56 -1.32 -11.01 10.95
N ASN A 57 -0.69 -12.07 11.50
CA ASN A 57 -0.97 -12.67 12.81
C ASN A 57 -0.90 -11.69 14.01
N TYR A 58 -0.61 -10.42 13.76
CA TYR A 58 -0.57 -9.32 14.69
C TYR A 58 -1.83 -8.44 14.61
N ASN A 59 -3.04 -9.00 14.61
CA ASN A 59 -4.32 -8.27 14.70
C ASN A 59 -4.29 -6.90 13.98
N PHE A 60 -3.78 -6.87 12.74
CA PHE A 60 -3.72 -5.62 12.00
C PHE A 60 -5.14 -5.33 11.54
N ASP A 61 -5.88 -4.58 12.35
CA ASP A 61 -7.25 -4.22 12.04
C ASP A 61 -7.25 -3.03 11.06
N GLY A 62 -7.02 -3.36 9.79
CA GLY A 62 -7.04 -2.41 8.69
C GLY A 62 -8.44 -2.05 8.19
N THR A 63 -9.48 -2.64 8.81
CA THR A 63 -10.85 -2.72 8.33
C THR A 63 -11.51 -1.35 8.18
N GLU A 64 -11.24 -0.44 9.13
CA GLU A 64 -11.82 0.91 9.09
C GLU A 64 -11.42 1.69 7.82
N LEU A 65 -10.19 1.55 7.34
CA LEU A 65 -9.76 2.26 6.12
C LEU A 65 -10.11 1.53 4.83
N SER A 66 -10.22 0.19 4.81
CA SER A 66 -10.80 -0.48 3.64
C SER A 66 -12.26 -0.09 3.47
N GLU A 67 -13.04 -0.12 4.55
CA GLU A 67 -14.46 0.24 4.50
C GLU A 67 -14.67 1.74 4.25
N LEU A 68 -13.84 2.64 4.81
CA LEU A 68 -13.90 4.09 4.52
C LEU A 68 -13.45 4.44 3.09
N ALA A 69 -12.46 3.71 2.56
CA ALA A 69 -12.05 3.84 1.16
C ALA A 69 -13.17 3.40 0.21
N SER A 70 -13.98 2.43 0.62
CA SER A 70 -15.16 1.94 -0.10
C SER A 70 -16.39 2.84 0.08
N LYS A 71 -16.53 3.55 1.21
CA LYS A 71 -17.77 4.26 1.54
C LYS A 71 -17.97 5.62 0.89
N LYS A 72 -17.01 6.57 0.84
CA LYS A 72 -17.27 7.85 0.10
C LYS A 72 -16.17 8.91 -0.07
N ILE A 73 -14.96 8.79 0.47
CA ILE A 73 -14.11 10.00 0.64
C ILE A 73 -12.99 10.17 -0.42
N TYR A 74 -12.57 9.12 -1.12
CA TYR A 74 -11.44 9.16 -2.09
C TYR A 74 -11.82 8.83 -3.55
N LYS A 75 -13.11 8.95 -3.89
CA LYS A 75 -13.70 8.44 -5.14
C LYS A 75 -13.19 9.12 -6.43
N GLU A 76 -12.55 10.28 -6.33
CA GLU A 76 -12.07 11.03 -7.50
C GLU A 76 -10.63 10.70 -7.93
N SER A 77 -9.84 9.97 -7.14
CA SER A 77 -8.41 9.73 -7.47
C SER A 77 -7.90 8.31 -7.22
N LEU A 78 -8.69 7.44 -6.57
CA LEU A 78 -8.31 6.05 -6.29
C LEU A 78 -9.42 5.08 -6.69
N THR A 79 -9.08 4.10 -7.53
CA THR A 79 -9.92 2.92 -7.78
C THR A 79 -9.63 1.88 -6.70
N VAL A 80 -10.42 1.90 -5.63
CA VAL A 80 -10.34 0.96 -4.52
C VAL A 80 -11.06 -0.32 -4.94
N PHE A 81 -10.35 -1.45 -4.96
CA PHE A 81 -10.94 -2.77 -5.14
C PHE A 81 -10.76 -3.54 -3.84
N GLU A 82 -11.84 -3.73 -3.09
CA GLU A 82 -11.86 -4.72 -2.01
C GLU A 82 -11.91 -6.10 -2.65
N THR A 83 -10.94 -6.94 -2.31
CA THR A 83 -11.07 -8.38 -2.55
C THR A 83 -11.08 -9.03 -1.19
N ASP A 84 -12.26 -9.45 -0.76
CA ASP A 84 -12.38 -10.49 0.24
C ASP A 84 -11.86 -11.77 -0.40
N SER A 85 -10.84 -12.34 0.24
CA SER A 85 -10.10 -13.54 -0.13
C SER A 85 -11.00 -14.59 -0.79
N PHE A 86 -10.62 -15.15 -1.95
CA PHE A 86 -10.95 -16.54 -2.29
C PHE A 86 -9.99 -17.10 -3.35
N ILE A 87 -9.49 -18.30 -2.99
CA ILE A 87 -8.62 -19.27 -3.68
C ILE A 87 -7.12 -19.02 -3.53
#